data_AF-A0A7W1QL40-F1
#
_entry.id   AF-A0A7W1QL40-F1
#
_cell.length_a   1.000
_cell.length_b   1.000
_cell.length_c   1.000
_cell.angle_alpha   90.00
_cell.angle_beta   90.00
_cell.angle_gamma   90.00
#
_symmetry.space_group_name_H-M   'P 1'
#
loop_
_entity.id
_entity.type
_entity.pdbx_description
1 polymer ?
#
loop_
_entity_poly.entity_id
_entity_poly.type
_entity_poly.pdbx_seq_one_letter_code
_entity_poly.pdbx_strand_id
1 'polypeptide(L)' 'ADFAAGEAEDRVRQGLATLPRLQREVFLLRAQEGSDYGDIAAALGTTPGAARVHYHNAVKRLKELVR' A
#
# COMPACT_ATOMS: atom_id res chain seq x y z
N ALA A 1 -16.04 9.11 -18.47
CA ALA A 1 -14.70 9.05 -17.86
C ALA A 1 -14.79 8.68 -16.38
N ASP A 2 -15.69 9.32 -15.62
CA ASP A 2 -15.87 9.09 -14.17
C ASP A 2 -16.18 7.64 -13.75
N PHE A 3 -16.96 6.90 -14.55
CA PHE A 3 -17.28 5.51 -14.24
C PHE A 3 -16.04 4.60 -14.18
N ALA A 4 -15.07 4.79 -15.09
CA ALA A 4 -13.84 3.99 -15.12
C ALA A 4 -12.89 4.35 -13.96
N ALA A 5 -12.90 5.61 -13.52
CA ALA A 5 -12.15 6.05 -12.34
C ALA A 5 -12.72 5.40 -11.06
N GLY A 6 -14.05 5.38 -10.92
CA GLY A 6 -14.73 4.71 -9.79
C GLY A 6 -14.43 3.21 -9.74
N GLU A 7 -14.47 2.50 -10.87
CA GLU A 7 -14.12 1.09 -10.92
C GLU A 7 -12.65 0.80 -10.56
N ALA A 8 -11.73 1.71 -10.93
CA ALA A 8 -10.33 1.58 -10.56
C ALA A 8 -10.14 1.80 -9.05
N GLU A 9 -10.78 2.81 -8.48
CA GLU A 9 -10.76 3.07 -7.04
C GLU A 9 -11.33 1.91 -6.22
N ASP A 10 -12.45 1.33 -6.67
CA ASP A 10 -13.06 0.17 -6.01
C ASP A 10 -12.15 -1.06 -6.06
N ARG A 11 -11.49 -1.30 -7.20
CA ARG A 11 -10.50 -2.39 -7.33
C ARG A 11 -9.30 -2.20 -6.40
N VAL A 12 -8.79 -0.98 -6.27
CA VAL A 12 -7.73 -0.67 -5.28
C VAL A 12 -8.22 -0.91 -3.87
N ARG A 13 -9.42 -0.43 -3.52
CA ARG A 13 -10.00 -0.57 -2.18
C ARG A 13 -10.18 -2.03 -1.79
N GLN A 14 -10.71 -2.86 -2.70
CA GLN A 14 -10.82 -4.29 -2.51
C GLN A 14 -9.44 -4.95 -2.41
N GLY A 15 -8.48 -4.52 -3.25
CA GLY A 15 -7.10 -4.96 -3.20
C GLY A 15 -6.41 -4.71 -1.86
N LEU A 16 -6.62 -3.54 -1.26
CA LEU A 16 -6.08 -3.21 0.06
C LEU A 16 -6.56 -4.20 1.13
N ALA A 17 -7.81 -4.64 1.06
CA ALA A 17 -8.36 -5.60 2.01
C ALA A 17 -7.68 -6.98 1.92
N THR A 18 -7.17 -7.36 0.74
CA THR A 18 -6.52 -8.67 0.50
C THR A 18 -5.01 -8.67 0.73
N LEU A 19 -4.39 -7.49 0.87
CA LEU A 19 -2.97 -7.40 1.17
C LEU A 19 -2.64 -7.98 2.55
N PRO A 20 -1.47 -8.65 2.69
CA PRO A 20 -0.90 -8.96 4.00
C PRO A 20 -0.81 -7.69 4.85
N ARG A 21 -1.12 -7.81 6.15
CA ARG A 21 -1.25 -6.68 7.08
C ARG A 21 -0.13 -5.64 6.96
N LEU A 22 1.14 -6.07 7.04
CA LEU A 22 2.29 -5.16 6.95
C LEU A 22 2.40 -4.46 5.60
N GLN A 23 2.02 -5.11 4.49
CA GLN A 23 2.04 -4.48 3.17
C GLN A 23 0.96 -3.41 3.06
N ARG A 24 -0.24 -3.68 3.61
CA ARG A 24 -1.32 -2.68 3.70
C ARG A 24 -0.92 -1.50 4.57
N GLU A 25 -0.47 -1.74 5.81
CA GLU A 25 -0.12 -0.69 6.77
C GLU A 25 0.99 0.21 6.22
N VAL A 26 2.07 -0.37 5.68
CA VAL A 26 3.15 0.39 5.05
C VAL A 26 2.66 1.20 3.86
N PHE A 27 1.79 0.63 3.00
CA PHE A 27 1.22 1.36 1.87
C PHE A 27 0.40 2.56 2.31
N LEU A 28 -0.48 2.40 3.30
CA LEU A 28 -1.34 3.47 3.81
C LEU A 28 -0.50 4.61 4.41
N LEU A 29 0.42 4.30 5.31
CA LEU A 29 1.31 5.29 5.92
C LEU A 29 2.14 6.02 4.85
N ARG A 30 2.68 5.30 3.87
CA ARG A 30 3.53 5.92 2.85
C ARG A 30 2.76 6.76 1.83
N ALA A 31 1.60 6.27 1.38
CA ALA A 31 0.85 6.85 0.28
C ALA A 31 -0.19 7.88 0.71
N GLN A 32 -0.76 7.76 1.91
CA GLN A 32 -1.77 8.69 2.44
C GLN A 32 -1.14 9.72 3.38
N GLU A 33 -0.24 9.30 4.27
CA GLU A 33 0.35 10.17 5.29
C GLU A 33 1.70 10.74 4.87
N GLY A 34 2.33 10.18 3.83
CA GLY A 34 3.61 10.66 3.32
C GLY A 34 4.81 10.33 4.21
N SER A 35 4.63 9.48 5.24
CA SER A 35 5.67 9.12 6.20
C SER A 35 6.90 8.50 5.52
N ASP A 36 8.08 8.72 6.09
CA ASP A 36 9.28 8.06 5.61
C ASP A 36 9.40 6.61 6.12
N TYR A 37 10.30 5.83 5.53
CA TYR A 37 10.46 4.41 5.88
C TYR A 37 11.07 4.18 7.26
N GLY A 38 11.76 5.18 7.84
CA GLY A 38 12.25 5.16 9.21
C GLY A 38 11.10 5.21 10.20
N ASP A 39 10.24 6.21 10.06
CA ASP A 39 9.07 6.41 10.91
C ASP A 39 8.08 5.24 10.80
N ILE A 40 7.82 4.78 9.57
CA ILE A 40 6.98 3.60 9.33
C ILE A 40 7.57 2.36 10.01
N ALA A 41 8.90 2.19 9.92
CA ALA A 41 9.55 1.04 10.53
C ALA A 41 9.46 1.06 12.06
N ALA A 42 9.65 2.23 12.67
CA ALA A 42 9.47 2.42 14.10
C ALA A 42 8.02 2.14 14.54
N ALA A 43 7.03 2.66 13.82
CA ALA A 43 5.62 2.47 14.12
C ALA A 43 5.16 1.01 14.03
N LEU A 44 5.72 0.24 13.09
CA LEU A 44 5.29 -1.14 12.81
C LEU A 44 6.21 -2.21 13.43
N GLY A 45 7.24 -1.82 14.18
CA GLY A 45 8.19 -2.74 14.79
C GLY A 45 9.01 -3.52 13.76
N THR A 46 9.46 -2.86 12.70
CA THR A 46 10.25 -3.45 11.61
C THR A 46 11.51 -2.63 11.32
N THR A 47 12.22 -2.93 10.23
CA THR A 47 13.37 -2.14 9.76
C THR A 47 12.98 -1.27 8.57
N PRO A 48 13.68 -0.15 8.31
CA PRO A 48 13.42 0.67 7.13
C PRO A 48 13.59 -0.08 5.80
N GLY A 49 14.47 -1.09 5.77
CA GLY A 49 14.64 -1.97 4.61
C GLY A 49 13.43 -2.87 4.39
N ALA A 50 12.95 -3.52 5.46
CA ALA A 50 11.75 -4.35 5.40
C ALA A 50 10.50 -3.53 5.05
N ALA A 51 10.34 -2.32 5.60
CA ALA A 51 9.26 -1.40 5.21
C ALA A 51 9.29 -1.11 3.70
N ARG A 52 10.46 -0.79 3.11
CA ARG A 52 10.58 -0.60 1.65
C ARG A 52 10.14 -1.82 0.85
N VAL A 53 10.54 -3.02 1.27
CA VAL A 53 10.15 -4.28 0.61
C VAL A 53 8.65 -4.50 0.71
N HIS A 54 8.04 -4.30 1.88
CA HIS A 54 6.60 -4.40 2.06
C HIS A 54 5.85 -3.39 1.19
N TYR A 55 6.32 -2.14 1.11
CA TYR A 55 5.74 -1.12 0.24
C TYR A 55 5.78 -1.52 -1.23
N HIS A 56 6.95 -1.92 -1.73
CA HIS A 56 7.11 -2.34 -3.12
C HIS A 56 6.17 -3.50 -3.47
N ASN A 57 6.08 -4.49 -2.59
CA ASN A 57 5.20 -5.64 -2.76
C ASN A 57 3.71 -5.24 -2.72
N ALA A 58 3.32 -4.29 -1.88
CA ALA A 58 1.97 -3.74 -1.84
C ALA A 58 1.62 -3.06 -3.18
N VAL A 59 2.49 -2.14 -3.64
CA VAL A 59 2.31 -1.40 -4.90
C VAL A 59 2.21 -2.35 -6.09
N LYS A 60 3.08 -3.36 -6.16
CA LYS A 60 3.05 -4.36 -7.24
C LYS A 60 1.71 -5.08 -7.30
N ARG A 61 1.24 -5.60 -6.17
CA ARG A 61 -0.06 -6.31 -6.08
C ARG A 61 -1.24 -5.42 -6.45
N LEU A 62 -1.27 -4.18 -5.95
CA LEU A 62 -2.36 -3.25 -6.26
C LEU A 62 -2.37 -2.86 -7.74
N LYS A 63 -1.19 -2.67 -8.36
CA LYS A 63 -1.07 -2.41 -9.80
C LYS A 63 -1.59 -3.56 -10.67
N GLU A 64 -1.43 -4.80 -10.23
CA GLU A 64 -1.96 -5.98 -10.93
C GLU A 64 -3.50 -6.02 -10.92
N LEU A 65 -4.15 -5.42 -9.93
CA LEU A 65 -5.62 -5.40 -9.79
C LEU A 65 -6.31 -4.32 -10.64
N VAL A 66 -5.62 -3.23 -10.93
CA VAL A 66 -6.16 -2.11 -11.73
C VAL A 66 -5.75 -2.17 -13.20
N ARG A 67 -5.06 -3.24 -13.60
CA ARG A 67 -4.74 -3.51 -15.00
C ARG A 67 -5.98 -3.86 -15.82
#